data_AF-A0A6G1BJ91-F1
#
_entry.id   AF-A0A6G1BJ91-F1
#
_cell.length_a   1.000
_cell.length_b   1.000
_cell.length_c   1.000
_cell.angle_alpha   90.00
_cell.angle_beta   90.00
_cell.angle_gamma   90.00
#
_symmetry.space_group_name_H-M   'P 1'
#
loop_
_entity.id
_entity.type
_entity.pdbx_description
1 polymer ?
#
loop_
_entity_poly.entity_id
_entity_poly.type
_entity_poly.pdbx_seq_one_letter_code
_entity_poly.pdbx_strand_id
1 'polypeptide(L)'
;MVLLACRLWADAEAESGYRVLTPAPQLSMGPRGDSSLLAAVENSGAGEADLAGRWDGAFRLVPDGWVTAVSEVGGGVLNATKAVAMFQALAVKEGAVVRDNAEVVGIAKKEGEAGVFVKTRGGDEFRGGKCVVTVGAWTSKLVKSIAGVDLVRKINLTIYVLVLALSDLPIQPLHTLVLYWKLKPGRERDLTAEAGLPTFSSYGDPHVYSTPSLELPGLIKINYDGGPPCDPDNRDWASGGGDVVTQVARWI
;
A
#
# COMPACT_ATOMS: atom_id res chain seq x y z
N MET A 1 -1.30 15.64 2.47
CA MET A 1 -0.38 14.68 1.82
C MET A 1 -0.86 14.23 0.44
N VAL A 2 -2.14 13.88 0.26
CA VAL A 2 -2.68 13.32 -1.01
C VAL A 2 -2.48 14.25 -2.21
N LEU A 3 -2.85 15.54 -2.11
CA LEU A 3 -2.71 16.49 -3.23
C LEU A 3 -1.26 16.66 -3.71
N LEU A 4 -0.29 16.64 -2.79
CA LEU A 4 1.12 16.67 -3.14
C LEU A 4 1.51 15.38 -3.89
N ALA A 5 1.07 14.22 -3.40
CA ALA A 5 1.32 12.94 -4.06
C ALA A 5 0.75 12.91 -5.48
N CYS A 6 -0.48 13.41 -5.69
CA CYS A 6 -1.09 13.49 -7.02
C CYS A 6 -0.23 14.29 -8.01
N ARG A 7 0.33 15.43 -7.57
CA ARG A 7 1.26 16.21 -8.40
C ARG A 7 2.52 15.43 -8.72
N LEU A 8 3.15 14.81 -7.71
CA LEU A 8 4.38 14.04 -7.89
C LEU A 8 4.20 12.82 -8.81
N TRP A 9 3.03 12.18 -8.77
CA TRP A 9 2.68 11.12 -9.72
C TRP A 9 2.59 11.65 -11.16
N ALA A 10 1.94 12.80 -11.36
CA ALA A 10 1.86 13.43 -12.68
C ALA A 10 3.25 13.82 -13.22
N ASP A 11 4.11 14.38 -12.36
CA ASP A 11 5.50 14.74 -12.70
C ASP A 11 6.28 13.48 -13.14
N ALA A 12 6.16 12.36 -12.40
CA ALA A 12 6.85 11.11 -12.71
C ALA A 12 6.34 10.42 -14.00
N GLU A 13 5.04 10.45 -14.27
CA GLU A 13 4.48 9.98 -15.54
C GLU A 13 4.93 10.82 -16.74
N ALA A 14 5.02 12.14 -16.56
CA ALA A 14 5.51 13.05 -17.59
C ALA A 14 6.99 12.78 -17.91
N GLU A 15 7.81 12.51 -16.89
CA GLU A 15 9.22 12.19 -17.06
C GLU A 15 9.45 10.79 -17.67
N SER A 16 8.63 9.81 -17.29
CA SER A 16 8.75 8.43 -17.79
C SER A 16 8.15 8.25 -19.19
N GLY A 17 7.28 9.15 -19.63
CA GLY A 17 6.62 9.10 -20.93
C GLY A 17 5.46 8.11 -21.01
N TYR A 18 4.98 7.57 -19.87
CA TYR A 18 3.81 6.71 -19.84
C TYR A 18 2.99 6.83 -18.56
N ARG A 19 1.71 6.44 -18.67
CA ARG A 19 0.76 6.44 -17.54
C ARG A 19 0.84 5.17 -16.70
N VAL A 20 0.75 5.33 -15.38
CA VAL A 20 0.59 4.27 -14.37
C VAL A 20 -0.67 4.48 -13.51
N LEU A 21 -1.22 5.70 -13.52
CA LEU A 21 -2.47 6.06 -12.84
C LEU A 21 -3.62 6.07 -13.85
N THR A 22 -4.68 5.31 -13.54
CA THR A 22 -5.99 5.45 -14.18
C THR A 22 -6.87 6.32 -13.27
N PRO A 23 -7.18 7.57 -13.65
CA PRO A 23 -8.04 8.43 -12.84
C PRO A 23 -9.45 7.86 -12.68
N ALA A 24 -10.01 7.99 -11.48
CA ALA A 24 -11.40 7.67 -11.18
C ALA A 24 -11.86 8.52 -9.98
N PRO A 25 -13.16 8.81 -9.82
CA PRO A 25 -13.65 9.41 -8.59
C PRO A 25 -13.37 8.49 -7.40
N GLN A 26 -13.20 9.07 -6.20
CA GLN A 26 -13.10 8.32 -4.96
C GLN A 26 -14.39 8.47 -4.16
N LEU A 27 -15.06 7.35 -3.89
CA LEU A 27 -16.22 7.26 -3.00
C LEU A 27 -15.78 6.78 -1.62
N SER A 28 -15.96 7.62 -0.61
CA SER A 28 -15.74 7.27 0.79
C SER A 28 -17.09 7.17 1.50
N MET A 29 -17.33 6.06 2.20
CA MET A 29 -18.59 5.83 2.90
C MET A 29 -18.41 5.16 4.26
N GLY A 30 -19.33 5.37 5.18
CA GLY A 30 -19.26 4.73 6.50
C GLY A 30 -20.13 5.41 7.55
N PRO A 31 -20.08 4.93 8.81
CA PRO A 31 -20.83 5.54 9.91
C PRO A 31 -20.48 7.02 10.10
N ARG A 32 -21.48 7.87 10.34
CA ARG A 32 -21.31 9.33 10.49
C ARG A 32 -20.37 9.75 11.63
N GLY A 33 -20.14 8.87 12.61
CA GLY A 33 -19.22 9.09 13.71
C GLY A 33 -17.81 8.53 13.50
N ASP A 34 -17.51 7.93 12.35
CA ASP A 34 -16.18 7.37 12.09
C ASP A 34 -15.15 8.48 11.82
N SER A 35 -14.16 8.62 12.69
CA SER A 35 -13.16 9.70 12.61
C SER A 35 -12.21 9.54 11.42
N SER A 36 -11.94 8.30 10.98
CA SER A 36 -11.05 8.03 9.85
C SER A 36 -11.71 8.41 8.53
N LEU A 37 -13.01 8.11 8.37
CA LEU A 37 -13.82 8.55 7.25
C LEU A 37 -13.87 10.07 7.17
N LEU A 38 -14.21 10.74 8.27
CA LEU A 38 -14.32 12.21 8.30
C LEU A 38 -13.00 12.88 7.93
N ALA A 39 -11.88 12.37 8.47
CA ALA A 39 -10.55 12.85 8.11
C ALA A 39 -10.22 12.59 6.63
N ALA A 40 -10.61 11.44 6.07
CA ALA A 40 -10.39 11.13 4.66
C ALA A 40 -11.21 12.02 3.74
N VAL A 41 -12.47 12.29 4.08
CA VAL A 41 -13.37 13.19 3.35
C VAL A 41 -12.79 14.61 3.32
N GLU A 42 -12.37 15.13 4.47
CA GLU A 42 -11.75 16.45 4.57
C GLU A 42 -10.45 16.53 3.74
N ASN A 43 -9.54 15.56 3.90
CA ASN A 43 -8.25 15.56 3.22
C ASN A 43 -8.33 15.35 1.70
N SER A 44 -9.40 14.72 1.22
CA SER A 44 -9.65 14.51 -0.21
C SER A 44 -10.50 15.60 -0.87
N GLY A 45 -11.04 16.53 -0.08
CA GLY A 45 -11.99 17.53 -0.56
C GLY A 45 -13.29 16.92 -1.06
N ALA A 46 -13.66 15.73 -0.57
CA ALA A 46 -14.88 15.06 -0.98
C ALA A 46 -16.12 15.80 -0.44
N GLY A 47 -17.16 15.89 -1.26
CA GLY A 47 -18.47 16.41 -0.85
C GLY A 47 -19.45 15.28 -0.56
N GLU A 48 -20.34 15.45 0.43
CA GLU A 48 -21.46 14.51 0.62
C GLU A 48 -22.28 14.40 -0.67
N ALA A 49 -22.61 13.18 -1.06
CA ALA A 49 -23.26 12.89 -2.34
C ALA A 49 -24.38 11.87 -2.16
N ASP A 50 -25.54 12.15 -2.76
CA ASP A 50 -26.58 11.13 -2.89
C ASP A 50 -26.16 10.11 -3.94
N LEU A 51 -26.13 8.84 -3.54
CA LEU A 51 -25.82 7.72 -4.43
C LEU A 51 -27.02 7.35 -5.31
N ALA A 52 -28.23 7.83 -5.00
CA ALA A 52 -29.42 7.59 -5.80
C ALA A 52 -29.22 8.14 -7.22
N GLY A 53 -29.30 7.24 -8.21
CA GLY A 53 -29.09 7.59 -9.62
C GLY A 53 -27.63 7.71 -10.06
N ARG A 54 -26.65 7.57 -9.15
CA ARG A 54 -25.23 7.40 -9.53
C ARG A 54 -24.92 5.93 -9.80
N TRP A 55 -24.07 5.69 -10.81
CA TRP A 55 -23.49 4.37 -11.13
C TRP A 55 -24.52 3.22 -11.25
N ASP A 56 -25.70 3.50 -11.79
CA ASP A 56 -26.81 2.54 -11.99
C ASP A 56 -27.17 1.73 -10.72
N GLY A 57 -27.01 2.35 -9.56
CA GLY A 57 -27.23 1.70 -8.27
C GLY A 57 -26.26 0.54 -8.02
N ALA A 58 -24.99 0.67 -8.42
CA ALA A 58 -23.93 -0.24 -8.00
C ALA A 58 -23.77 -0.31 -6.47
N PHE A 59 -24.21 0.74 -5.75
CA PHE A 59 -24.06 0.89 -4.29
C PHE A 59 -25.39 0.83 -3.53
N ARG A 60 -26.30 -0.07 -3.91
CA ARG A 60 -27.65 -0.20 -3.28
C ARG A 60 -27.67 -0.71 -1.84
N LEU A 61 -26.56 -1.27 -1.36
CA LEU A 61 -26.48 -1.95 -0.06
C LEU A 61 -25.79 -1.10 1.03
N VAL A 62 -25.66 0.22 0.81
CA VAL A 62 -25.16 1.15 1.83
C VAL A 62 -26.18 1.28 2.96
N PRO A 63 -25.81 1.05 4.22
CA PRO A 63 -26.74 1.18 5.35
C PRO A 63 -27.26 2.61 5.56
N ASP A 64 -28.49 2.72 6.05
CA ASP A 64 -29.11 4.00 6.38
C ASP A 64 -28.30 4.78 7.43
N GLY A 65 -28.26 6.11 7.25
CA GLY A 65 -27.55 7.02 8.17
C GLY A 65 -26.03 7.08 7.97
N TRP A 66 -25.47 6.27 7.06
CA TRP A 66 -24.07 6.40 6.66
C TRP A 66 -23.82 7.71 5.92
N VAL A 67 -22.61 8.24 6.09
CA VAL A 67 -22.09 9.30 5.22
C VAL A 67 -21.62 8.64 3.94
N THR A 68 -21.91 9.28 2.82
CA THR A 68 -21.38 8.94 1.50
C THR A 68 -20.84 10.23 0.90
N ALA A 69 -19.56 10.22 0.52
CA ALA A 69 -18.87 11.41 0.04
C ALA A 69 -18.01 11.07 -1.16
N VAL A 70 -18.03 11.93 -2.18
CA VAL A 70 -17.32 11.72 -3.43
C VAL A 70 -16.32 12.85 -3.66
N SER A 71 -15.08 12.47 -3.95
CA SER A 71 -14.10 13.38 -4.53
C SER A 71 -13.93 13.05 -6.01
N GLU A 72 -14.16 14.05 -6.86
CA GLU A 72 -13.95 13.96 -8.32
C GLU A 72 -12.47 14.18 -8.69
N VAL A 73 -11.61 14.51 -7.72
CA VAL A 73 -10.21 14.85 -7.93
C VAL A 73 -9.28 14.02 -7.04
N GLY A 74 -8.11 13.68 -7.57
CA GLY A 74 -7.06 12.99 -6.80
C GLY A 74 -7.33 11.51 -6.48
N GLY A 75 -8.49 10.97 -6.89
CA GLY A 75 -8.79 9.54 -6.87
C GLY A 75 -8.26 8.79 -8.10
N GLY A 76 -8.25 7.47 -8.02
CA GLY A 76 -7.87 6.60 -9.14
C GLY A 76 -7.15 5.33 -8.72
N VAL A 77 -6.72 4.58 -9.73
CA VAL A 77 -6.06 3.28 -9.58
C VAL A 77 -4.64 3.36 -10.11
N LEU A 78 -3.68 3.17 -9.23
CA LEU A 78 -2.28 3.00 -9.60
C LEU A 78 -2.00 1.54 -9.93
N ASN A 79 -1.44 1.27 -11.11
CA ASN A 79 -0.83 -0.02 -11.37
C ASN A 79 0.51 -0.10 -10.60
N ALA A 80 0.47 -0.72 -9.41
CA ALA A 80 1.59 -0.73 -8.48
C ALA A 80 2.87 -1.34 -9.08
N THR A 81 2.75 -2.47 -9.79
CA THR A 81 3.89 -3.12 -10.44
C THR A 81 4.52 -2.21 -11.50
N LYS A 82 3.68 -1.58 -12.33
CA LYS A 82 4.14 -0.64 -13.36
C LYS A 82 4.77 0.62 -12.75
N ALA A 83 4.21 1.11 -11.65
CA ALA A 83 4.73 2.27 -10.93
C ALA A 83 6.10 2.01 -10.30
N VAL A 84 6.32 0.84 -9.70
CA VAL A 84 7.65 0.46 -9.17
C VAL A 84 8.67 0.36 -10.30
N ALA A 85 8.32 -0.31 -11.40
CA ALA A 85 9.19 -0.38 -12.57
C ALA A 85 9.52 1.01 -13.15
N MET A 86 8.53 1.91 -13.16
CA MET A 86 8.71 3.31 -13.57
C MET A 86 9.76 4.02 -12.72
N PHE A 87 9.62 3.99 -11.40
CA PHE A 87 10.57 4.67 -10.52
C PHE A 87 11.97 4.04 -10.55
N GLN A 88 12.07 2.72 -10.67
CA GLN A 88 13.36 2.06 -10.85
C GLN A 88 14.04 2.51 -12.16
N ALA A 89 13.30 2.56 -13.27
CA ALA A 89 13.83 3.01 -14.55
C ALA A 89 14.28 4.48 -14.52
N LEU A 90 13.47 5.37 -13.93
CA LEU A 90 13.83 6.78 -13.74
C LEU A 90 15.09 6.93 -12.87
N ALA A 91 15.17 6.20 -11.75
CA ALA A 91 16.34 6.24 -10.89
C ALA A 91 17.61 5.76 -11.60
N VAL A 92 17.52 4.67 -12.37
CA VAL A 92 18.66 4.14 -13.16
C VAL A 92 19.10 5.11 -14.24
N LYS A 93 18.15 5.77 -14.91
CA LYS A 93 18.44 6.83 -15.90
C LYS A 93 19.25 7.98 -15.28
N GLU A 94 18.98 8.32 -14.02
CA GLU A 94 19.73 9.32 -13.24
C GLU A 94 21.02 8.77 -12.59
N GLY A 95 21.41 7.53 -12.91
CA GLY A 95 22.67 6.91 -12.47
C GLY A 95 22.59 6.06 -11.21
N ALA A 96 21.39 5.79 -10.68
CA ALA A 96 21.23 4.84 -9.58
C ALA A 96 21.55 3.40 -10.03
N VAL A 97 22.07 2.60 -9.10
CA VAL A 97 22.31 1.16 -9.33
C VAL A 97 21.30 0.36 -8.52
N VAL A 98 20.50 -0.45 -9.21
CA VAL A 98 19.55 -1.38 -8.59
C VAL A 98 20.22 -2.77 -8.50
N ARG A 99 20.16 -3.38 -7.32
CA ARG A 99 20.67 -4.73 -7.06
C ARG A 99 19.54 -5.61 -6.54
N ASP A 100 18.95 -6.37 -7.45
CA ASP A 100 17.95 -7.38 -7.11
C ASP A 100 18.61 -8.63 -6.52
N ASN A 101 17.82 -9.43 -5.79
CA ASN A 101 18.28 -10.66 -5.12
C ASN A 101 19.45 -10.45 -4.13
N ALA A 102 19.59 -9.24 -3.61
CA ALA A 102 20.64 -8.85 -2.67
C ALA A 102 20.04 -8.62 -1.27
N GLU A 103 19.71 -9.72 -0.57
CA GLU A 103 19.17 -9.62 0.79
C GLU A 103 20.20 -8.99 1.74
N VAL A 104 19.82 -7.87 2.36
CA VAL A 104 20.64 -7.20 3.37
C VAL A 104 20.52 -7.93 4.71
N VAL A 105 21.65 -8.35 5.25
CA VAL A 105 21.74 -9.09 6.52
C VAL A 105 22.54 -8.35 7.59
N GLY A 106 23.10 -7.18 7.26
CA GLY A 106 23.86 -6.38 8.22
C GLY A 106 24.00 -4.93 7.78
N ILE A 107 23.90 -4.02 8.74
CA ILE A 107 24.16 -2.60 8.57
C ILE A 107 24.99 -2.15 9.77
N ALA A 108 26.17 -1.58 9.53
CA ALA A 108 27.10 -1.22 10.60
C ALA A 108 27.86 0.07 10.31
N LYS A 109 28.39 0.69 11.37
CA LYS A 109 29.47 1.67 11.28
C LYS A 109 30.74 1.00 11.79
N LYS A 110 31.80 1.01 10.99
CA LYS A 110 33.10 0.45 11.38
C LYS A 110 33.91 1.52 12.12
N GLU A 111 34.57 1.13 13.21
CA GLU A 111 35.39 2.05 14.00
C GLU A 111 36.55 2.60 13.16
N GLY A 112 36.74 3.93 13.19
CA GLY A 112 37.78 4.59 12.40
C GLY A 112 37.45 4.78 10.91
N GLU A 113 36.31 4.29 10.42
CA GLU A 113 35.90 4.43 9.02
C GLU A 113 34.66 5.33 8.86
N ALA A 114 34.73 6.26 7.92
CA ALA A 114 33.61 7.15 7.62
C ALA A 114 32.53 6.44 6.78
N GLY A 115 31.27 6.54 7.19
CA GLY A 115 30.11 6.07 6.43
C GLY A 115 29.34 4.93 7.10
N VAL A 116 28.45 4.32 6.34
CA VAL A 116 27.63 3.16 6.71
C VAL A 116 27.96 2.02 5.77
N PHE A 117 28.17 0.84 6.34
CA PHE A 117 28.49 -0.39 5.64
C PHE A 117 27.27 -1.30 5.63
N VAL A 118 26.94 -1.84 4.46
CA VAL A 118 25.79 -2.72 4.25
C VAL A 118 26.28 -4.03 3.69
N LYS A 119 25.95 -5.14 4.36
CA LYS A 119 26.35 -6.49 3.98
C LYS A 119 25.16 -7.27 3.47
N THR A 120 25.34 -7.97 2.35
CA THR A 120 24.34 -8.88 1.79
C THR A 120 24.59 -10.32 2.24
N ARG A 121 23.57 -11.16 2.18
CA ARG A 121 23.69 -12.60 2.45
C ARG A 121 24.70 -13.28 1.52
N GLY A 122 24.81 -12.81 0.28
CA GLY A 122 25.76 -13.32 -0.72
C GLY A 122 27.22 -12.97 -0.42
N GLY A 123 27.48 -12.12 0.57
CA GLY A 123 28.83 -11.73 1.00
C GLY A 123 29.31 -10.39 0.46
N ASP A 124 28.54 -9.73 -0.42
CA ASP A 124 28.87 -8.39 -0.90
C ASP A 124 28.81 -7.37 0.23
N GLU A 125 29.67 -6.36 0.14
CA GLU A 125 29.68 -5.22 1.04
C GLU A 125 29.64 -3.91 0.27
N PHE A 126 28.74 -3.03 0.68
CA PHE A 126 28.56 -1.70 0.11
C PHE A 126 28.83 -0.63 1.16
N ARG A 127 29.39 0.51 0.74
CA ARG A 127 29.68 1.65 1.61
C ARG A 127 28.98 2.90 1.07
N GLY A 128 28.29 3.62 1.95
CA GLY A 128 27.64 4.90 1.62
C GLY A 128 27.76 5.92 2.76
N GLY A 129 27.60 7.20 2.45
CA GLY A 129 27.56 8.25 3.48
C GLY A 129 26.30 8.20 4.35
N LYS A 130 25.20 7.72 3.77
CA LYS A 130 23.89 7.53 4.41
C LYS A 130 23.29 6.20 3.98
N CYS A 131 22.43 5.63 4.84
CA CYS A 131 21.63 4.45 4.53
C CYS A 131 20.18 4.77 4.85
N VAL A 132 19.29 4.53 3.87
CA VAL A 132 17.83 4.68 4.02
C VAL A 132 17.25 3.27 4.04
N VAL A 133 16.45 2.96 5.07
CA VAL A 133 15.91 1.62 5.31
C VAL A 133 14.42 1.61 5.02
N THR A 134 14.01 0.90 3.97
CA THR A 134 12.61 0.80 3.50
C THR A 134 12.23 -0.65 3.19
N VAL A 135 12.41 -1.55 4.18
CA VAL A 135 12.28 -3.01 4.00
C VAL A 135 10.89 -3.58 4.32
N GLY A 136 9.88 -2.72 4.46
CA GLY A 136 8.48 -3.13 4.65
C GLY A 136 8.27 -4.11 5.81
N ALA A 137 7.60 -5.23 5.53
CA ALA A 137 7.28 -6.27 6.52
C ALA A 137 8.50 -6.88 7.22
N TRP A 138 9.70 -6.78 6.63
CA TRP A 138 10.94 -7.30 7.22
C TRP A 138 11.58 -6.36 8.23
N THR A 139 11.00 -5.17 8.49
CA THR A 139 11.61 -4.15 9.36
C THR A 139 11.99 -4.72 10.74
N SER A 140 11.06 -5.38 11.44
CA SER A 140 11.32 -5.96 12.76
C SER A 140 12.42 -7.02 12.73
N LYS A 141 12.54 -7.79 11.64
CA LYS A 141 13.58 -8.83 11.48
C LYS A 141 14.95 -8.21 11.25
N LEU A 142 15.04 -7.23 10.34
CA LEU A 142 16.29 -6.54 10.06
C LEU A 142 16.81 -5.79 11.29
N VAL A 143 15.95 -5.08 12.00
CA VAL A 143 16.32 -4.38 13.24
C VAL A 143 16.85 -5.36 14.29
N LYS A 144 16.17 -6.50 14.52
CA LYS A 144 16.65 -7.54 15.44
C LYS A 144 17.97 -8.16 14.99
N SER A 145 18.14 -8.39 13.69
CA SER A 145 19.39 -8.93 13.14
C SER A 145 20.55 -7.96 13.37
N ILE A 146 20.36 -6.66 13.15
CA ILE A 146 21.39 -5.65 13.40
C ILE A 146 21.67 -5.52 14.91
N ALA A 147 20.64 -5.54 15.76
CA ALA A 147 20.77 -5.50 17.21
C ALA A 147 21.50 -6.74 17.78
N GLY A 148 21.18 -7.93 17.26
CA GLY A 148 21.70 -9.22 17.72
C GLY A 148 23.12 -9.52 17.22
N VAL A 149 23.55 -8.92 16.11
CA VAL A 149 24.94 -9.03 15.61
C VAL A 149 25.93 -8.30 16.53
N ASP A 150 25.45 -7.50 17.48
CA ASP A 150 26.27 -6.49 18.13
C ASP A 150 26.14 -6.46 19.68
N LEU A 151 25.61 -7.55 20.26
CA LEU A 151 25.50 -7.74 21.72
C LEU A 151 26.76 -8.34 22.37
N VAL A 152 27.88 -8.50 21.63
CA VAL A 152 29.11 -9.06 22.22
C VAL A 152 30.37 -8.19 22.07
N ARG A 153 30.52 -7.27 21.10
CA ARG A 153 31.75 -6.46 21.06
C ARG A 153 31.57 -5.07 20.43
N LYS A 154 31.52 -4.06 21.31
CA LYS A 154 31.89 -2.65 21.06
C LYS A 154 31.01 -1.90 20.04
N ILE A 155 29.90 -1.33 20.51
CA ILE A 155 29.25 -0.21 19.81
C ILE A 155 29.23 1.02 20.70
N ASN A 156 29.46 2.17 20.08
CA ASN A 156 29.20 3.49 20.65
C ASN A 156 27.75 3.62 21.18
N LEU A 157 27.60 4.14 22.39
CA LEU A 157 26.34 4.20 23.17
C LEU A 157 25.14 4.78 22.39
N THR A 158 25.38 5.72 21.46
CA THR A 158 24.32 6.41 20.69
C THR A 158 23.61 5.52 19.67
N ILE A 159 24.30 4.53 19.08
CA ILE A 159 23.67 3.58 18.14
C ILE A 159 22.84 2.55 18.92
N TYR A 160 23.32 2.13 20.08
CA TYR A 160 22.61 1.18 20.95
C TYR A 160 21.24 1.72 21.39
N VAL A 161 21.15 3.00 21.74
CA VAL A 161 19.88 3.64 22.13
C VAL A 161 18.87 3.69 20.97
N LEU A 162 19.31 3.96 19.74
CA LEU A 162 18.42 3.97 18.58
C LEU A 162 17.95 2.55 18.20
N VAL A 163 18.86 1.57 18.25
CA VAL A 163 18.55 0.18 17.92
C VAL A 163 17.57 -0.44 18.94
N LEU A 164 17.74 -0.14 20.23
CA LEU A 164 16.78 -0.56 21.27
C LEU A 164 15.40 0.09 21.08
N ALA A 165 15.36 1.39 20.78
CA ALA A 165 14.11 2.08 20.48
C ALA A 165 13.41 1.54 19.22
N LEU A 166 14.19 1.08 18.23
CA LEU A 166 13.65 0.45 17.02
C LEU A 166 13.22 -1.02 17.25
N SER A 167 13.85 -1.76 18.18
CA SER A 167 13.48 -3.16 18.46
C SER A 167 12.13 -3.30 19.16
N ASP A 168 11.68 -2.24 19.84
CA ASP A 168 10.35 -2.16 20.48
C ASP A 168 9.28 -1.57 19.55
N LEU A 169 9.58 -1.33 18.27
CA LEU A 169 8.56 -0.87 17.33
C LEU A 169 7.47 -1.95 17.18
N PRO A 170 6.19 -1.63 17.42
CA PRO A 170 5.09 -2.59 17.36
C PRO A 170 4.66 -2.86 15.91
N ILE A 171 5.60 -3.28 15.07
CA ILE A 171 5.36 -3.62 13.66
C ILE A 171 5.02 -5.10 13.56
N GLN A 172 3.76 -5.38 13.20
CA GLN A 172 3.23 -6.71 12.96
C GLN A 172 2.86 -6.87 11.48
N PRO A 173 3.57 -7.71 10.71
CA PRO A 173 3.13 -8.09 9.37
C PRO A 173 1.81 -8.85 9.41
N LEU A 174 0.91 -8.53 8.47
CA LEU A 174 -0.38 -9.19 8.29
C LEU A 174 -0.43 -9.88 6.93
N HIS A 175 -1.10 -11.02 6.86
CA HIS A 175 -1.44 -11.66 5.58
C HIS A 175 -2.77 -11.12 5.07
N THR A 176 -2.69 -10.07 4.25
CA THR A 176 -3.87 -9.49 3.56
C THR A 176 -4.06 -10.12 2.19
N LEU A 177 -5.31 -10.46 1.86
CA LEU A 177 -5.68 -11.03 0.56
C LEU A 177 -6.14 -9.94 -0.41
N VAL A 178 -5.83 -10.16 -1.69
CA VAL A 178 -6.42 -9.41 -2.81
C VAL A 178 -7.38 -10.32 -3.55
N LEU A 179 -8.65 -9.94 -3.60
CA LEU A 179 -9.76 -10.75 -4.05
C LEU A 179 -10.32 -10.19 -5.35
N TYR A 180 -10.52 -11.08 -6.31
CA TYR A 180 -11.12 -10.76 -7.60
C TYR A 180 -12.43 -11.53 -7.77
N TRP A 181 -13.46 -10.80 -8.18
CA TRP A 181 -14.81 -11.30 -8.32
C TRP A 181 -15.25 -11.23 -9.76
N LYS A 182 -15.87 -12.31 -10.25
CA LYS A 182 -16.37 -12.37 -11.61
C LYS A 182 -17.54 -11.41 -11.78
N LEU A 183 -17.47 -10.58 -12.82
CA LEU A 183 -18.56 -9.67 -13.15
C LEU A 183 -19.81 -10.46 -13.58
N LYS A 184 -20.97 -9.93 -13.20
CA LYS A 184 -22.26 -10.43 -13.67
C LYS A 184 -22.38 -10.15 -15.18
N PRO A 185 -22.84 -11.13 -16.00
CA PRO A 185 -22.99 -10.92 -17.43
C PRO A 185 -23.85 -9.69 -17.75
N GLY A 186 -23.39 -8.87 -18.70
CA GLY A 186 -24.06 -7.64 -19.12
C GLY A 186 -23.68 -6.40 -18.31
N ARG A 187 -22.88 -6.54 -17.25
CA ARG A 187 -22.40 -5.42 -16.41
C ARG A 187 -20.94 -5.05 -16.67
N GLU A 188 -20.28 -5.72 -17.61
CA GLU A 188 -18.84 -5.59 -17.84
C GLU A 188 -18.43 -4.17 -18.24
N ARG A 189 -19.29 -3.43 -18.94
CA ARG A 189 -19.02 -2.05 -19.36
C ARG A 189 -19.27 -1.06 -18.21
N ASP A 190 -20.32 -1.26 -17.43
CA ASP A 190 -20.76 -0.31 -16.39
C ASP A 190 -19.79 -0.23 -15.21
N LEU A 191 -18.99 -1.28 -15.01
CA LEU A 191 -18.11 -1.41 -13.85
C LEU A 191 -16.66 -1.00 -14.12
N THR A 192 -16.42 -0.29 -15.22
CA THR A 192 -15.10 0.20 -15.65
C THR A 192 -14.83 1.62 -15.17
N ALA A 193 -13.56 2.04 -15.16
CA ALA A 193 -13.23 3.43 -14.87
C ALA A 193 -13.71 4.36 -16.00
N GLU A 194 -13.72 3.89 -17.24
CA GLU A 194 -14.22 4.61 -18.42
C GLU A 194 -15.73 4.90 -18.34
N ALA A 195 -16.50 4.02 -17.71
CA ALA A 195 -17.91 4.25 -17.39
C ALA A 195 -18.11 5.18 -16.17
N GLY A 196 -17.02 5.67 -15.58
CA GLY A 196 -17.03 6.58 -14.44
C GLY A 196 -17.25 5.89 -13.09
N LEU A 197 -17.17 4.55 -13.00
CA LEU A 197 -17.24 3.86 -11.71
C LEU A 197 -16.11 4.35 -10.79
N PRO A 198 -16.36 4.62 -9.51
CA PRO A 198 -15.35 5.17 -8.62
C PRO A 198 -14.48 4.04 -8.04
N THR A 199 -13.30 4.40 -7.55
CA THR A 199 -12.71 3.64 -6.44
C THR A 199 -13.55 3.88 -5.19
N PHE A 200 -13.64 2.89 -4.29
CA PHE A 200 -14.38 3.12 -3.05
C PHE A 200 -13.67 2.57 -1.81
N SER A 201 -13.95 3.22 -0.68
CA SER A 201 -13.54 2.82 0.66
C SER A 201 -14.76 2.92 1.60
N SER A 202 -15.07 1.82 2.27
CA SER A 202 -16.17 1.68 3.21
C SER A 202 -15.60 1.48 4.62
N TYR A 203 -15.74 2.47 5.48
CA TYR A 203 -15.31 2.53 6.89
C TYR A 203 -16.28 1.82 7.85
N GLY A 204 -16.98 0.79 7.37
CA GLY A 204 -17.69 -0.15 8.22
C GLY A 204 -16.74 -1.16 8.86
N ASP A 205 -17.32 -2.16 9.52
CA ASP A 205 -16.59 -3.32 10.04
C ASP A 205 -16.98 -4.58 9.22
N PRO A 206 -16.05 -5.22 8.49
CA PRO A 206 -14.68 -4.77 8.24
C PRO A 206 -14.62 -3.57 7.28
N HIS A 207 -13.48 -2.85 7.27
CA HIS A 207 -13.24 -1.82 6.26
C HIS A 207 -13.06 -2.49 4.90
N VAL A 208 -13.84 -2.08 3.90
CA VAL A 208 -13.85 -2.68 2.55
C VAL A 208 -13.42 -1.64 1.53
N TYR A 209 -12.58 -2.03 0.57
CA TYR A 209 -12.14 -1.16 -0.50
C TYR A 209 -12.12 -1.87 -1.85
N SER A 210 -12.26 -1.11 -2.92
CA SER A 210 -12.40 -1.64 -4.26
C SER A 210 -11.95 -0.64 -5.32
N THR A 211 -11.67 -1.18 -6.50
CA THR A 211 -11.38 -0.40 -7.70
C THR A 211 -12.33 -0.79 -8.83
N PRO A 212 -12.50 0.07 -9.84
CA PRO A 212 -13.14 -0.34 -11.08
C PRO A 212 -12.47 -1.57 -11.71
N SER A 213 -13.22 -2.29 -12.53
CA SER A 213 -12.73 -3.41 -13.33
C SER A 213 -11.69 -2.91 -14.32
N LEU A 214 -10.41 -3.18 -14.04
CA LEU A 214 -9.26 -2.69 -14.81
C LEU A 214 -8.15 -3.73 -14.96
N GLU A 215 -7.78 -4.40 -13.86
CA GLU A 215 -6.55 -5.21 -13.83
C GLU A 215 -6.68 -6.55 -14.56
N LEU A 216 -7.81 -7.25 -14.37
CA LEU A 216 -8.06 -8.57 -14.94
C LEU A 216 -9.37 -8.55 -15.73
N PRO A 217 -9.38 -8.93 -17.03
CA PRO A 217 -10.58 -8.88 -17.86
C PRO A 217 -11.76 -9.65 -17.25
N GLY A 218 -12.90 -8.98 -17.11
CA GLY A 218 -14.13 -9.58 -16.59
C GLY A 218 -14.15 -9.78 -15.07
N LEU A 219 -13.18 -9.22 -14.33
CA LEU A 219 -13.11 -9.28 -12.87
C LEU A 219 -13.06 -7.88 -12.24
N ILE A 220 -13.69 -7.74 -11.07
CA ILE A 220 -13.57 -6.55 -10.22
C ILE A 220 -12.84 -6.91 -8.92
N LYS A 221 -12.01 -5.99 -8.44
CA LYS A 221 -11.24 -6.18 -7.21
C LYS A 221 -12.01 -5.59 -6.03
N ILE A 222 -12.43 -6.42 -5.07
CA ILE A 222 -13.15 -5.99 -3.86
C ILE A 222 -12.52 -6.70 -2.67
N ASN A 223 -11.89 -5.93 -1.79
CA ASN A 223 -11.10 -6.41 -0.67
C ASN A 223 -11.61 -5.86 0.65
N TYR A 224 -11.16 -6.43 1.76
CA TYR A 224 -11.26 -5.82 3.07
C TYR A 224 -9.89 -5.65 3.69
N ASP A 225 -9.75 -4.65 4.55
CA ASP A 225 -8.52 -4.40 5.28
C ASP A 225 -8.38 -5.38 6.44
N GLY A 226 -7.20 -5.97 6.55
CA GLY A 226 -6.84 -6.87 7.64
C GLY A 226 -6.31 -8.20 7.15
N GLY A 227 -6.30 -9.16 8.08
CA GLY A 227 -5.72 -10.48 7.88
C GLY A 227 -5.00 -10.96 9.15
N PRO A 228 -4.71 -12.26 9.26
CA PRO A 228 -3.99 -12.78 10.41
C PRO A 228 -2.53 -12.27 10.43
N PRO A 229 -1.93 -12.13 11.63
CA PRO A 229 -0.48 -11.99 11.77
C PRO A 229 0.27 -13.05 10.96
N CYS A 230 1.36 -12.65 10.30
CA CYS A 230 2.17 -13.58 9.53
C CYS A 230 3.67 -13.36 9.73
N ASP A 231 4.46 -14.38 9.42
CA ASP A 231 5.89 -14.23 9.20
C ASP A 231 6.10 -13.89 7.70
N PRO A 232 6.76 -12.76 7.34
CA PRO A 232 6.98 -12.39 5.94
C PRO A 232 7.87 -13.37 5.15
N ASP A 233 8.71 -14.17 5.82
CA ASP A 233 9.54 -15.23 5.23
C ASP A 233 8.79 -16.56 5.07
N ASN A 234 7.74 -16.77 5.86
CA ASN A 234 6.97 -18.02 5.87
C ASN A 234 5.47 -17.72 5.76
N ARG A 235 5.10 -17.00 4.70
CA ARG A 235 3.70 -16.70 4.38
C ARG A 235 3.00 -17.99 3.96
N ASP A 236 1.99 -18.37 4.72
CA ASP A 236 1.09 -19.46 4.37
C ASP A 236 -0.03 -18.91 3.46
N TRP A 237 -0.11 -19.42 2.23
CA TRP A 237 -1.07 -19.00 1.21
C TRP A 237 -2.46 -19.64 1.38
N ALA A 238 -2.61 -20.62 2.28
CA ALA A 238 -3.88 -21.31 2.53
C ALA A 238 -4.65 -20.73 3.71
N SER A 239 -3.98 -20.05 4.66
CA SER A 239 -4.63 -19.39 5.79
C SER A 239 -5.14 -17.99 5.43
N GLY A 240 -6.27 -17.60 6.06
CA GLY A 240 -6.83 -16.25 5.94
C GLY A 240 -7.94 -16.07 4.90
N GLY A 241 -8.32 -17.13 4.17
CA GLY A 241 -9.34 -17.07 3.11
C GLY A 241 -10.74 -17.57 3.46
N GLY A 242 -10.93 -18.17 4.64
CA GLY A 242 -12.13 -18.97 4.94
C GLY A 242 -13.44 -18.17 5.04
N ASP A 243 -13.37 -16.91 5.44
CA ASP A 243 -14.53 -16.04 5.66
C ASP A 243 -14.63 -14.89 4.64
N VAL A 244 -13.69 -14.79 3.69
CA VAL A 244 -13.58 -13.65 2.76
C VAL A 244 -14.88 -13.39 2.00
N VAL A 245 -15.57 -14.44 1.57
CA VAL A 245 -16.85 -14.34 0.87
C VAL A 245 -17.88 -13.69 1.77
N THR A 246 -17.97 -14.12 3.02
CA THR A 246 -18.90 -13.55 4.00
C THR A 246 -18.60 -12.08 4.28
N GLN A 247 -17.31 -11.74 4.44
CA GLN A 247 -16.88 -10.38 4.75
C GLN A 247 -17.22 -9.36 3.65
N VAL A 248 -17.14 -9.78 2.38
CA VAL A 248 -17.42 -8.88 1.25
C VAL A 248 -18.74 -9.18 0.53
N ALA A 249 -19.55 -10.13 1.01
CA ALA A 249 -20.78 -10.59 0.35
C ALA A 249 -21.74 -9.46 -0.04
N ARG A 250 -21.84 -8.42 0.79
CA ARG A 250 -22.70 -7.25 0.54
C ARG A 250 -22.20 -6.34 -0.58
N TRP A 251 -20.99 -6.55 -1.09
CA TRP A 251 -20.35 -5.72 -2.10
C TRP A 251 -20.24 -6.40 -3.47
N ILE A 252 -20.57 -7.69 -3.56
CA ILE A 252 -20.54 -8.53 -4.78
C ILE A 252 -21.96 -8.77 -5.36
#